data_AF-A0A930FF63-F1
#
_entry.id   AF-A0A930FF63-F1
#
_cell.length_a   1.000
_cell.length_b   1.000
_cell.length_c   1.000
_cell.angle_alpha   90.00
_cell.angle_beta   90.00
_cell.angle_gamma   90.00
#
_symmetry.space_group_name_H-M   'P 1'
#
loop_
_entity.id
_entity.type
_entity.pdbx_description
1 polymer ?
#
loop_
_entity_poly.entity_id
_entity_poly.type
_entity_poly.pdbx_seq_one_letter_code
_entity_poly.pdbx_strand_id
1 'polypeptide(L)'
;MKNKEKYDLRNISYVIKSNNGKYDFVVYYNSVEIHREIFHGFVSTHDTFTKWLEEEFVPDILTDKEKAYLSAVIKPFREKVGYVKKIDCGKREFLKIYLEDDSIPFPFFTKGTMYTGMECEKDYTLEELGL
;
A
#
# COMPACT_ATOMS: atom_id res chain seq x y z
N MET A 1 -9.33 -5.21 10.30
CA MET A 1 -10.51 -4.76 9.51
C MET A 1 -10.42 -5.46 8.18
N LYS A 2 -11.50 -6.11 7.73
CA LYS A 2 -11.47 -6.91 6.50
C LYS A 2 -11.69 -6.04 5.26
N ASN A 3 -11.25 -6.51 4.09
CA ASN A 3 -11.47 -5.81 2.81
C ASN A 3 -12.95 -5.44 2.58
N LYS A 4 -13.87 -6.33 2.92
CA LYS A 4 -15.33 -6.10 2.83
C LYS A 4 -15.86 -4.96 3.71
N GLU A 5 -15.16 -4.63 4.79
CA GLU A 5 -15.53 -3.56 5.72
C GLU A 5 -14.97 -2.21 5.26
N LYS A 6 -13.90 -2.23 4.45
CA LYS A 6 -13.20 -1.04 3.97
C LYS A 6 -13.81 -0.45 2.71
N TYR A 7 -14.22 -1.29 1.77
CA TYR A 7 -14.64 -0.87 0.43
C TYR A 7 -16.14 -1.01 0.23
N ASP A 8 -16.77 -0.03 -0.42
CA ASP A 8 -18.12 -0.20 -0.94
C ASP A 8 -18.08 -1.20 -2.10
N LEU A 9 -18.66 -2.38 -1.88
CA LEU A 9 -18.69 -3.49 -2.83
C LEU A 9 -19.30 -3.10 -4.19
N ARG A 10 -20.14 -2.06 -4.25
CA ARG A 10 -20.73 -1.56 -5.50
C ARG A 10 -19.71 -0.92 -6.44
N ASN A 11 -18.61 -0.43 -5.87
CA ASN A 11 -17.52 0.25 -6.59
C ASN A 11 -16.33 -0.68 -6.85
N ILE A 12 -16.46 -1.96 -6.50
CA ILE A 12 -15.43 -2.98 -6.70
C ILE A 12 -15.70 -3.71 -8.01
N SER A 13 -14.64 -3.93 -8.78
CA SER A 13 -14.63 -4.87 -9.90
C SER A 13 -13.36 -5.71 -9.83
N TYR A 14 -13.36 -6.89 -10.44
CA TYR A 14 -12.17 -7.74 -10.46
C TYR A 14 -12.06 -8.49 -11.79
N VAL A 15 -10.84 -8.89 -12.12
CA VAL A 15 -10.51 -9.65 -13.31
C VAL A 15 -9.62 -10.83 -12.90
N ILE A 16 -9.89 -12.01 -13.46
CA ILE A 16 -9.02 -13.19 -13.31
C ILE A 16 -8.61 -13.64 -14.71
N LYS A 17 -7.31 -13.65 -14.99
CA LYS A 17 -6.76 -14.13 -16.27
C LYS A 17 -5.98 -15.40 -16.04
N SER A 18 -6.24 -16.45 -16.82
CA SER A 18 -5.42 -17.66 -16.81
C SER A 18 -4.33 -17.56 -17.88
N ASN A 19 -3.10 -17.96 -17.54
CA ASN A 19 -1.99 -18.02 -18.48
C ASN A 19 -1.03 -19.16 -18.09
N ASN A 20 -0.94 -20.21 -18.92
CA ASN A 20 -0.08 -21.38 -18.70
C ASN A 20 -0.21 -22.01 -17.30
N GLY A 21 -1.43 -22.17 -16.79
CA GLY A 21 -1.70 -22.77 -15.47
C GLY A 21 -1.50 -21.83 -14.27
N LYS A 22 -1.15 -20.56 -14.52
CA LYS A 22 -1.17 -19.48 -13.54
C LYS A 22 -2.45 -18.67 -13.67
N TYR A 23 -2.94 -18.14 -12.56
CA TYR A 23 -4.04 -17.20 -12.54
C TYR A 23 -3.55 -15.85 -12.00
N ASP A 24 -3.82 -14.78 -12.74
CA ASP A 24 -3.58 -13.38 -12.39
C ASP A 24 -4.91 -12.76 -11.96
N PHE A 25 -5.09 -12.61 -10.65
CA PHE A 25 -6.28 -12.02 -10.04
C PHE A 25 -5.99 -10.56 -9.69
N VAL A 26 -6.82 -9.65 -10.19
CA VAL A 26 -6.67 -8.21 -9.97
C VAL A 26 -8.00 -7.63 -9.51
N VAL A 27 -7.97 -6.88 -8.41
CA VAL A 27 -9.14 -6.17 -7.88
C VAL A 27 -8.96 -4.67 -8.09
N TYR A 28 -10.05 -4.02 -8.52
CA TYR A 28 -10.14 -2.59 -8.74
C TYR A 28 -11.22 -1.98 -7.86
N TYR A 29 -10.94 -0.81 -7.30
CA TYR A 29 -11.91 0.05 -6.63
C TYR A 29 -11.97 1.39 -7.36
N ASN A 30 -13.15 1.78 -7.87
CA ASN A 30 -13.30 2.96 -8.73
C ASN A 30 -12.27 3.00 -9.89
N SER A 31 -12.04 1.84 -10.54
CA SER A 31 -11.07 1.65 -11.62
C SER A 31 -9.58 1.78 -11.24
N VAL A 32 -9.26 1.93 -9.95
CA VAL A 32 -7.88 1.90 -9.44
C VAL A 32 -7.55 0.50 -8.95
N GLU A 33 -6.44 -0.08 -9.38
CA GLU A 33 -5.95 -1.37 -8.89
C GLU A 33 -5.61 -1.26 -7.39
N ILE A 34 -6.20 -2.12 -6.58
CA ILE A 34 -6.01 -2.15 -5.11
C ILE A 34 -5.44 -3.46 -4.59
N HIS A 35 -5.44 -4.50 -5.43
CA HIS A 35 -4.90 -5.80 -5.06
C HIS A 35 -4.59 -6.61 -6.33
N ARG A 36 -3.48 -7.36 -6.28
CA ARG A 36 -3.08 -8.32 -7.29
C ARG A 36 -2.49 -9.55 -6.63
N GLU A 37 -2.99 -10.73 -6.97
CA GLU A 37 -2.47 -12.02 -6.51
C GLU A 37 -2.23 -12.95 -7.71
N ILE A 38 -1.07 -13.62 -7.72
CA ILE A 38 -0.75 -14.65 -8.71
C ILE A 38 -0.72 -15.99 -8.00
N PHE A 39 -1.55 -16.94 -8.44
CA PHE A 39 -1.60 -18.27 -7.86
C PHE A 39 -1.60 -19.39 -8.90
N HIS A 40 -1.29 -20.60 -8.42
CA HIS A 40 -1.21 -21.82 -9.22
C HIS A 40 -2.30 -22.80 -8.76
N GLY A 41 -2.88 -23.54 -9.70
CA GLY A 41 -3.92 -24.55 -9.42
C GLY A 41 -5.33 -24.06 -9.74
N PHE A 42 -6.29 -24.99 -9.82
CA PHE A 42 -7.68 -24.68 -10.13
C PHE A 42 -8.38 -24.10 -8.90
N VAL A 43 -8.80 -22.84 -8.98
CA VAL A 43 -9.62 -22.16 -7.97
C VAL A 43 -10.79 -21.51 -8.68
N SER A 44 -11.98 -21.55 -8.07
CA SER A 44 -13.12 -20.84 -8.64
C SER A 44 -12.95 -19.32 -8.48
N THR A 45 -13.51 -18.56 -9.43
CA THR A 45 -13.47 -17.09 -9.36
C THR A 45 -14.18 -16.56 -8.11
N HIS A 46 -15.25 -17.24 -7.68
CA HIS A 46 -16.04 -16.89 -6.51
C HIS A 46 -15.25 -17.11 -5.21
N ASP A 47 -14.55 -18.24 -5.07
CA ASP A 47 -13.76 -18.54 -3.87
C ASP A 47 -12.59 -17.55 -3.71
N THR A 48 -11.94 -17.20 -4.82
CA THR A 48 -10.83 -16.24 -4.84
C THR A 48 -11.29 -14.86 -4.35
N PHE A 49 -12.39 -14.35 -4.90
CA PHE A 49 -12.93 -13.05 -4.50
C PHE A 49 -13.44 -13.06 -3.04
N THR A 50 -14.08 -14.15 -2.60
CA THR A 50 -14.57 -14.27 -1.21
C THR A 50 -13.42 -14.35 -0.20
N LYS A 51 -12.36 -15.09 -0.54
CA LYS A 51 -11.12 -15.13 0.25
C LYS A 51 -10.56 -13.73 0.41
N TRP A 52 -10.44 -12.97 -0.68
CA TRP A 52 -9.95 -11.59 -0.64
C TRP A 52 -10.85 -10.69 0.23
N LEU A 53 -12.17 -10.79 0.12
CA LEU A 53 -13.10 -10.00 0.96
C LEU A 53 -12.92 -10.24 2.47
N GLU A 54 -12.57 -11.47 2.85
CA GLU A 54 -12.36 -11.88 4.25
C GLU A 54 -10.93 -11.71 4.75
N GLU A 55 -9.99 -11.39 3.86
CA GLU A 55 -8.60 -11.11 4.20
C GLU A 55 -8.49 -9.81 5.01
N GLU A 56 -7.52 -9.77 5.93
CA GLU A 56 -7.19 -8.54 6.64
C GLU A 56 -6.76 -7.48 5.63
N PHE A 57 -7.38 -6.30 5.73
CA PHE A 57 -7.08 -5.18 4.86
C PHE A 57 -5.65 -4.72 5.07
N VAL A 58 -4.80 -4.98 4.09
CA VAL A 58 -3.46 -4.41 4.01
C VAL A 58 -3.51 -3.27 3.00
N PRO A 59 -3.53 -2.00 3.44
CA PRO A 59 -3.55 -0.88 2.51
C PRO A 59 -2.26 -0.87 1.68
N ASP A 60 -2.39 -0.90 0.36
CA ASP A 60 -1.26 -0.77 -0.55
C ASP A 60 -0.90 0.71 -0.73
N ILE A 61 -0.40 1.33 0.34
CA ILE A 61 -0.10 2.77 0.44
C ILE A 61 1.14 3.15 -0.36
N LEU A 62 2.11 2.23 -0.37
CA LEU A 62 3.41 2.39 -0.98
C LEU A 62 3.55 1.43 -2.15
N THR A 63 4.08 1.91 -3.27
CA THR A 63 4.49 1.02 -4.37
C THR A 63 5.64 0.10 -3.92
N ASP A 64 5.83 -1.04 -4.60
CA ASP A 64 6.94 -1.97 -4.28
C ASP A 64 8.31 -1.29 -4.23
N LYS A 65 8.55 -0.32 -5.13
CA LYS A 65 9.80 0.44 -5.17
C LYS A 65 9.96 1.35 -3.96
N GLU A 66 8.88 2.02 -3.55
CA GLU A 66 8.86 2.89 -2.38
C GLU A 66 9.02 2.08 -1.09
N LYS A 67 8.36 0.92 -0.99
CA LYS A 67 8.55 -0.04 0.11
C LYS A 67 9.99 -0.49 0.21
N ALA A 68 10.57 -0.96 -0.89
CA ALA A 68 11.95 -1.42 -0.93
C ALA A 68 12.93 -0.32 -0.50
N TYR A 69 12.72 0.92 -0.97
CA TYR A 69 13.55 2.06 -0.60
C TYR A 69 13.41 2.40 0.89
N LEU A 70 12.19 2.60 1.39
CA LEU A 70 11.95 2.96 2.80
C LEU A 70 12.45 1.87 3.74
N SER A 71 12.17 0.59 3.46
CA SER A 71 12.66 -0.55 4.24
C SER A 71 14.18 -0.57 4.33
N ALA A 72 14.90 -0.26 3.25
CA ALA A 72 16.35 -0.21 3.26
C ALA A 72 16.87 0.97 4.10
N VAL A 73 16.27 2.15 3.98
CA VAL A 73 16.72 3.36 4.68
C VAL A 73 16.48 3.26 6.19
N ILE A 74 15.32 2.75 6.62
CA ILE A 74 15.00 2.64 8.05
C ILE A 74 15.65 1.45 8.72
N LYS A 75 16.15 0.46 7.97
CA LYS A 75 16.71 -0.80 8.51
C LYS A 75 17.63 -0.61 9.72
N PRO A 76 18.56 0.36 9.77
CA PRO A 76 19.47 0.51 10.91
C PRO A 76 18.81 1.01 12.20
N PHE A 77 17.63 1.61 12.13
CA PHE A 77 16.93 2.24 13.25
C PHE A 77 15.44 1.94 13.28
N ARG A 78 15.03 0.85 12.61
CA ARG A 78 13.63 0.47 12.39
C ARG A 78 12.83 0.38 13.68
N GLU A 79 13.43 -0.17 14.73
CA GLU A 79 12.80 -0.35 16.05
C GLU A 79 12.46 0.98 16.74
N LYS A 80 13.11 2.08 16.34
CA LYS A 80 12.91 3.41 16.91
C LYS A 80 11.91 4.24 16.12
N VAL A 81 11.43 3.74 14.97
CA VAL A 81 10.50 4.49 14.11
C VAL A 81 9.11 4.44 14.72
N GLY A 82 8.58 5.59 15.12
CA GLY A 82 7.19 5.72 15.55
C GLY A 82 6.24 5.78 14.35
N TYR A 83 6.45 6.76 13.48
CA TYR A 83 5.62 6.95 12.29
C TYR A 83 6.35 7.74 11.19
N VAL A 84 5.80 7.70 9.99
CA VAL A 84 6.25 8.44 8.82
C VAL A 84 5.13 9.36 8.35
N LYS A 85 5.47 10.61 8.04
CA LYS A 85 4.54 11.59 7.45
C LYS A 85 4.98 12.00 6.07
N LYS A 86 4.03 12.29 5.19
CA LYS A 86 4.27 13.07 3.98
C LYS A 86 3.88 14.52 4.24
N ILE A 87 4.79 15.44 3.98
CA ILE A 87 4.61 16.88 4.24
C ILE A 87 4.53 17.62 2.90
N ASP A 88 3.52 18.49 2.76
CA ASP A 88 3.32 19.33 1.57
C ASP A 88 3.96 20.72 1.75
N CYS A 89 4.79 21.12 0.80
CA CYS A 89 5.45 22.43 0.74
C CYS A 89 5.10 23.19 -0.55
N GLY A 90 3.86 23.04 -1.03
CA GLY A 90 3.31 23.72 -2.19
C GLY A 90 3.66 23.02 -3.50
N LYS A 91 4.84 23.32 -4.06
CA LYS A 91 5.30 22.70 -5.33
C LYS A 91 6.08 21.40 -5.13
N ARG A 92 6.45 21.10 -3.89
CA ARG A 92 7.27 19.96 -3.51
C ARG A 92 6.69 19.31 -2.27
N GLU A 93 6.97 18.04 -2.11
CA GLU A 93 6.61 17.23 -0.95
C GLU A 93 7.88 16.58 -0.41
N PHE A 94 7.88 16.14 0.85
CA PHE A 94 8.95 15.31 1.40
C PHE A 94 8.38 14.35 2.44
N LEU A 95 9.11 13.27 2.72
CA LEU A 95 8.80 12.41 3.85
C LEU A 95 9.55 12.86 5.10
N LYS A 96 8.92 12.71 6.25
CA LYS A 96 9.56 12.91 7.54
C LYS A 96 9.31 11.71 8.42
N ILE A 97 10.40 11.08 8.85
CA ILE A 97 10.35 9.94 9.78
C ILE A 97 10.48 10.50 11.18
N TYR A 98 9.55 10.13 12.05
CA TYR A 98 9.57 10.50 13.46
C TYR A 98 10.03 9.30 14.27
N LEU A 99 11.07 9.53 15.06
CA LEU A 99 11.59 8.62 16.07
C LEU A 99 11.09 9.09 17.45
N GLU A 100 11.40 8.33 18.51
CA GLU A 100 11.00 8.70 19.90
C GLU A 100 11.44 10.12 20.29
N ASP A 101 12.69 10.49 19.98
CA ASP A 101 13.30 11.78 20.40
C ASP A 101 13.82 12.64 19.22
N ASP A 102 13.65 12.19 17.97
CA ASP A 102 14.25 12.85 16.81
C ASP A 102 13.35 12.73 15.57
N SER A 103 13.68 13.47 14.51
CA SER A 103 13.01 13.32 13.23
C SER A 103 13.96 13.51 12.05
N ILE A 104 13.81 12.65 11.05
CA ILE A 104 14.67 12.62 9.87
C ILE A 104 13.85 13.12 8.67
N PRO A 105 14.06 14.37 8.22
CA PRO A 105 13.46 14.84 6.97
C PRO A 105 14.20 14.24 5.77
N PHE A 106 13.44 13.71 4.82
CA PHE A 106 13.97 13.21 3.55
C PHE A 106 14.11 14.36 2.54
N PRO A 107 14.88 14.14 1.45
CA PRO A 107 14.93 15.10 0.35
C PRO A 107 13.54 15.40 -0.22
N PHE A 108 13.38 16.64 -0.70
CA PHE A 108 12.18 17.04 -1.43
C PHE A 108 12.04 16.30 -2.76
N PHE A 109 10.81 15.98 -3.12
CA PHE A 109 10.41 15.50 -4.43
C PHE A 109 9.29 16.38 -5.02
N THR A 110 9.04 16.24 -6.32
CA THR A 110 7.98 16.98 -7.00
C THR A 110 6.62 16.51 -6.49
N LYS A 111 5.73 17.46 -6.20
CA LYS A 111 4.40 17.13 -5.66
C LYS A 111 3.64 16.18 -6.59
N GLY A 112 3.07 15.12 -6.02
CA GLY A 112 2.24 14.16 -6.73
C GLY A 112 3.00 13.15 -7.61
N THR A 113 4.33 13.05 -7.50
CA THR A 113 5.12 12.07 -8.28
C THR A 113 5.53 10.83 -7.50
N MET A 114 5.63 10.92 -6.17
CA MET A 114 6.05 9.83 -5.29
C MET A 114 5.16 9.80 -4.05
N TYR A 115 5.05 8.64 -3.43
CA TYR A 115 4.25 8.40 -2.23
C TYR A 115 2.81 8.89 -2.42
N THR A 116 2.26 8.65 -3.62
CA THR A 116 0.96 9.20 -4.02
C THR A 116 -0.20 8.57 -3.26
N GLY A 117 -0.03 7.33 -2.76
CA GLY A 117 -0.99 6.66 -1.89
C GLY A 117 -1.01 7.19 -0.45
N MET A 118 -0.02 8.00 -0.04
CA MET A 118 -0.02 8.64 1.28
C MET A 118 -0.84 9.94 1.27
N GLU A 119 -1.65 10.15 2.29
CA GLU A 119 -2.29 11.42 2.62
C GLU A 119 -1.25 12.34 3.29
N CYS A 120 -1.29 13.64 2.96
CA CYS A 120 -0.40 14.62 3.58
C CYS A 120 -0.76 14.84 5.05
N GLU A 121 0.24 15.12 5.89
CA GLU A 121 0.15 15.37 7.33
C GLU A 121 -0.35 14.21 8.20
N LYS A 122 -0.78 13.10 7.58
CA LYS A 122 -1.21 11.88 8.27
C LYS A 122 -0.01 11.09 8.79
N ASP A 123 -0.15 10.62 10.02
CA ASP A 123 0.78 9.73 10.73
C ASP A 123 0.55 8.30 10.21
N TYR A 124 1.60 7.70 9.63
CA TYR A 124 1.58 6.30 9.21
C TYR A 124 2.60 5.48 9.98
N THR A 125 2.12 4.46 10.67
CA THR A 125 2.97 3.43 11.28
C THR A 125 3.66 2.57 10.21
N LEU A 126 4.73 1.86 10.57
CA LEU A 126 5.38 0.92 9.64
C LEU A 126 4.42 -0.20 9.19
N GLU A 127 3.57 -0.69 10.10
CA GLU A 127 2.56 -1.71 9.80
C GLU A 127 1.54 -1.23 8.75
N GLU A 128 1.02 0.00 8.90
CA GLU A 128 0.11 0.59 7.91
C GLU A 128 0.76 0.80 6.54
N LEU A 129 2.08 1.03 6.50
CA LEU A 129 2.84 1.15 5.26
C LEU A 129 3.23 -0.20 4.65
N GLY A 130 2.94 -1.32 5.33
CA GLY A 130 3.40 -2.64 4.95
C GLY A 130 4.93 -2.77 4.93
N LEU A 131 5.61 -2.01 5.79
CA LEU A 131 7.06 -1.98 5.92
C LEU A 131 7.54 -2.94 6.98
#